data_AF-A0A351M0S9-F1
#
_entry.id   AF-A0A351M0S9-F1
#
_cell.length_a   1.000
_cell.length_b   1.000
_cell.length_c   1.000
_cell.angle_alpha   90.00
_cell.angle_beta   90.00
_cell.angle_gamma   90.00
#
_symmetry.space_group_name_H-M   'P 1'
#
loop_
_entity.id
_entity.type
_entity.pdbx_description
1 polymer ?
#
loop_
_entity_poly.entity_id
_entity_poly.type
_entity_poly.pdbx_seq_one_letter_code
_entity_poly.pdbx_strand_id
1 'polypeptide(L)' 'MGMTNAEVLDLCVSLGIGVKSHSSGMVEAQADRARRKADREGLRREVQPEEAVEEKPAKAKAKA' A
#
# COMPACT_ATOMS: atom_id res chain seq x y z
N MET A 1 -7.12 1.09 2.43
CA MET A 1 -6.49 -0.04 3.15
C MET A 1 -5.82 0.40 4.44
N GLY A 2 -5.45 1.68 4.62
CA GLY A 2 -4.73 2.12 5.83
C GLY A 2 -3.35 1.47 5.98
N MET A 3 -2.80 0.97 4.88
CA MET A 3 -1.55 0.22 4.82
C MET A 3 -0.52 1.05 4.07
N THR A 4 0.73 0.94 4.51
CA THR A 4 1.86 1.55 3.83
C THR A 4 2.15 0.83 2.52
N ASN A 5 2.81 1.54 1.58
CA ASN A 5 3.19 0.96 0.30
C ASN A 5 4.12 -0.27 0.46
N ALA A 6 4.92 -0.30 1.52
CA ALA A 6 5.81 -1.41 1.85
C ALA A 6 5.02 -2.65 2.31
N GLU A 7 4.05 -2.47 3.21
CA GLU A 7 3.19 -3.56 3.70
C GLU A 7 2.38 -4.19 2.55
N VAL A 8 1.87 -3.40 1.62
CA VAL A 8 1.13 -3.93 0.47
C VAL A 8 2.06 -4.67 -0.50
N LEU A 9 3.29 -4.20 -0.70
CA LEU A 9 4.28 -4.89 -1.53
C LEU A 9 4.66 -6.24 -0.92
N ASP A 10 4.95 -6.28 0.38
CA ASP A 10 5.26 -7.52 1.10
C ASP A 10 4.09 -8.51 1.03
N LEU A 11 2.86 -8.03 1.20
CA LEU A 11 1.65 -8.83 1.05
C LEU A 11 1.52 -9.42 -0.35
N CYS A 12 1.82 -8.64 -1.39
CA CYS A 12 1.78 -9.10 -2.77
C CYS A 12 2.86 -10.15 -3.06
N VAL A 13 4.08 -9.96 -2.55
CA VAL A 13 5.20 -10.91 -2.66
C VAL A 13 4.86 -12.22 -1.93
N SER A 14 4.31 -12.12 -0.72
CA SER A 14 3.85 -13.26 0.09
C SER A 14 2.71 -14.04 -0.59
N LEU A 15 1.92 -13.38 -1.43
CA LEU A 15 0.88 -14.00 -2.27
C LEU A 15 1.41 -14.53 -3.62
N GLY A 16 2.70 -14.36 -3.92
CA GLY A 16 3.29 -14.73 -5.21
C GLY A 16 2.79 -13.88 -6.39
N ILE A 17 2.28 -12.68 -6.13
CA ILE A 17 1.84 -11.74 -7.16
C ILE A 17 3.09 -11.01 -7.67
N GLY A 18 3.42 -11.19 -8.95
CA GLY A 18 4.60 -10.59 -9.59
C GLY A 18 4.49 -9.07 -9.82
N VAL A 19 4.27 -8.29 -8.77
CA VAL A 19 4.28 -6.83 -8.82
C VAL A 19 5.71 -6.31 -8.68
N LYS A 20 6.07 -5.30 -9.49
CA LYS A 20 7.37 -4.61 -9.41
C LYS A 20 7.33 -3.37 -8.52
N SER A 21 6.14 -2.84 -8.29
CA SER A 21 5.90 -1.61 -7.55
C SER A 21 4.45 -1.56 -7.11
N HIS A 22 4.16 -0.79 -6.05
CA HIS A 22 2.83 -0.58 -5.50
C HIS A 22 1.83 0.04 -6.50
N SER A 23 2.34 0.61 -7.60
CA SER A 23 1.53 1.15 -8.70
C SER A 23 1.31 0.14 -9.84
N SER A 24 1.78 -1.10 -9.72
CA SER A 24 1.57 -2.12 -10.74
C SER A 24 0.10 -2.53 -10.76
N GLY A 25 -0.53 -2.50 -11.93
CA GLY A 25 -1.86 -3.07 -12.10
C GLY A 25 -1.85 -4.58 -11.82
N MET A 26 -2.88 -5.07 -11.15
CA MET A 26 -3.11 -6.48 -10.87
C MET A 26 -4.55 -6.85 -11.19
N VAL A 27 -4.82 -8.12 -11.44
CA VAL A 27 -6.18 -8.60 -11.75
C VAL A 27 -7.06 -8.45 -10.51
N GLU A 28 -8.34 -8.09 -10.65
CA GLU A 28 -9.24 -7.86 -9.50
C GLU A 28 -9.29 -9.07 -8.54
N ALA A 29 -9.19 -10.31 -9.05
CA ALA A 29 -9.11 -11.52 -8.20
C ALA A 29 -7.84 -11.59 -7.34
N GLN A 30 -6.72 -11.03 -7.81
CA GLN A 30 -5.49 -10.90 -7.02
C GLN A 30 -5.62 -9.77 -6.00
N ALA A 31 -6.23 -8.65 -6.39
CA ALA A 31 -6.53 -7.54 -5.50
C ALA A 31 -7.48 -7.96 -4.36
N ASP A 32 -8.53 -8.72 -4.66
CA ASP A 32 -9.46 -9.25 -3.66
C ASP A 32 -8.76 -10.20 -2.68
N ARG A 33 -7.87 -11.07 -3.18
CA ARG A 33 -7.06 -11.93 -2.31
C ARG A 33 -6.11 -11.14 -1.41
N ALA A 34 -5.43 -10.13 -1.95
CA ALA A 34 -4.62 -9.22 -1.15
C ALA A 34 -5.47 -8.52 -0.09
N ARG A 35 -6.64 -8.03 -0.46
CA ARG A 35 -7.60 -7.44 0.47
C ARG A 35 -7.99 -8.41 1.60
N ARG A 36 -8.51 -9.59 1.28
CA ARG A 36 -8.91 -10.55 2.32
C ARG A 36 -7.76 -10.97 3.23
N LYS A 37 -6.54 -11.09 2.68
CA LYS A 37 -5.36 -11.42 3.49
C LYS A 37 -4.98 -10.27 4.43
N ALA A 38 -5.02 -9.03 3.94
CA ALA A 38 -4.85 -7.84 4.78
C ALA A 38 -5.88 -7.73 5.90
N ASP A 39 -7.15 -8.12 5.65
CA ASP A 39 -8.17 -8.20 6.70
C ASP A 39 -7.86 -9.31 7.71
N ARG A 40 -7.48 -10.50 7.22
CA ARG A 40 -7.17 -11.66 8.04
C ARG A 40 -5.96 -11.43 8.96
N GLU A 41 -4.94 -10.73 8.46
CA GLU A 41 -3.73 -10.40 9.22
C GLU A 41 -3.91 -9.14 10.08
N GLY A 42 -5.07 -8.47 10.01
CA GLY A 42 -5.32 -7.24 10.75
C GLY A 42 -4.43 -6.07 10.32
N LEU A 43 -3.87 -6.13 9.10
CA LEU A 43 -3.03 -5.09 8.52
C LEU A 43 -3.86 -3.87 8.07
N ARG A 44 -5.15 -4.08 7.77
CA ARG A 44 -6.05 -2.99 7.41
C ARG A 44 -6.33 -2.08 8.61
N ARG A 45 -6.01 -0.79 8.48
CA ARG A 45 -6.37 0.26 9.44
C ARG A 45 -7.40 1.23 8.85
N GLU A 46 -8.33 1.71 9.68
CA GLU A 46 -9.31 2.73 9.27
C GLU A 46 -8.66 4.08 9.01
N VAL A 47 -7.58 4.36 9.74
CA VAL A 47 -6.77 5.57 9.65
C VAL A 47 -5.34 5.11 9.34
N GLN A 48 -4.72 5.63 8.27
CA GLN A 48 -3.27 5.48 8.13
C GLN A 48 -2.66 6.14 9.36
N PRO A 49 -1.72 5.49 10.08
CA PRO A 49 -1.01 6.17 11.16
C PRO A 49 -0.52 7.51 10.62
N GLU A 50 -0.72 8.61 11.38
CA GLU A 50 -0.08 9.90 11.08
C GLU A 50 1.38 9.57 10.78
N GLU A 51 1.79 9.75 9.52
CA GLU A 51 3.17 9.52 9.11
C GLU A 51 4.03 10.26 10.13
N ALA A 52 4.83 9.53 10.89
CA ALA A 52 6.09 10.08 11.33
C ALA A 52 6.76 10.51 10.03
N VAL A 53 6.67 11.81 9.80
CA VAL A 53 7.15 12.53 8.64
C VAL A 53 8.61 12.13 8.50
N GLU A 54 8.91 11.12 7.67
CA GLU A 54 10.22 11.06 7.05
C GLU A 54 10.21 12.25 6.09
N GLU A 55 10.80 13.35 6.57
CA GLU A 55 11.10 14.56 5.83
C GLU A 55 11.65 14.21 4.45
N LYS A 56 10.79 14.13 3.44
CA LYS A 56 11.17 14.56 2.10
C LYS A 56 10.99 16.07 2.10
N PRO A 57 12.08 16.86 2.00
CA PRO A 57 11.99 18.30 2.08
C PRO A 57 11.08 18.78 0.94
N ALA A 58 10.26 19.76 1.28
CA ALA A 58 9.27 20.37 0.42
C ALA A 58 9.77 20.58 -1.01
N LYS A 59 8.96 20.14 -1.98
CA LYS A 59 8.70 20.98 -3.15
C LYS A 59 7.27 21.48 -3.05
N ALA A 60 7.11 22.50 -2.21
CA ALA A 60 6.16 23.55 -2.52
C ALA A 60 6.45 24.04 -3.95
N LYS A 61 5.42 24.12 -4.77
CA LYS A 61 5.00 25.40 -5.37
C LYS A 61 3.63 25.23 -6.01
N ALA A 62 2.72 26.06 -5.50
CA ALA A 62 1.44 26.36 -6.10
C ALA A 62 1.60 27.06 -7.46
N LYS A 63 0.50 27.00 -8.22
CA LYS A 63 0.08 27.85 -9.36
C LYS A 63 0.85 27.74 -10.68
N ALA A 64 0.11 27.34 -11.72
CA ALA A 64 -0.40 28.29 -12.73
C ALA A 64 -1.81 27.86 -13.14
#